data_AF-A0A445GCL4-F1
#
_entry.id   AF-A0A445GCL4-F1
#
_cell.length_a   1.000
_cell.length_b   1.000
_cell.length_c   1.000
_cell.angle_alpha   90.00
_cell.angle_beta   90.00
_cell.angle_gamma   90.00
#
_symmetry.space_group_name_H-M   'P 1'
#
loop_
_entity.id
_entity.type
_entity.pdbx_description
1 polymer ?
#
loop_
_entity_poly.entity_id
_entity_poly.type
_entity_poly.pdbx_seq_one_letter_code
_entity_poly.pdbx_strand_id
1 'polypeptide(L)'
;MKGWRKVIENVGNWLANKNKDEWLKDMRGNPSLAATLISTLTFQTAINPPGGVRPAKESGHVLCPRSEDMLDGKNPCPGEAILAVVFPDKYFKFLLWNTICFVSSLAVCLLLVSGFPLNHRFFTWLLSIGMCLTITSLTLTYMVGAEMVTPYLIWSTTNTMFSKVIYIWITLLGLVTLVLFLRLFVWILIKCSDKRKR
;
A
#
# COMPACT_ATOMS: atom_id res chain seq x y z
N MET A 1 25.36 33.04 -8.26
CA MET A 1 24.35 32.18 -8.92
C MET A 1 24.90 31.08 -9.87
N LYS A 2 26.15 31.12 -10.37
CA LYS A 2 26.70 30.08 -11.29
C LYS A 2 26.98 28.71 -10.63
N GLY A 3 27.37 28.68 -9.35
CA GLY A 3 27.76 27.44 -8.65
C GLY A 3 26.61 26.43 -8.47
N TRP A 4 25.42 26.91 -8.12
CA TRP A 4 24.23 26.07 -7.92
C TRP A 4 23.78 25.34 -9.19
N ARG A 5 23.95 25.99 -10.35
CA ARG A 5 23.59 25.39 -11.64
C ARG A 5 24.49 24.20 -11.98
N LYS A 6 25.79 24.29 -11.66
CA LYS A 6 26.78 23.23 -11.87
C LYS A 6 26.57 22.04 -10.93
N VAL A 7 26.13 22.30 -9.68
CA VAL A 7 25.74 21.24 -8.73
C VAL A 7 24.49 20.50 -9.23
N ILE A 8 23.48 21.23 -9.71
CA ILE A 8 22.26 20.64 -10.26
C ILE A 8 22.55 19.81 -11.52
N GLU A 9 23.43 20.28 -12.42
CA GLU A 9 23.87 19.51 -13.59
C GLU A 9 24.63 18.24 -13.21
N ASN A 10 25.56 18.33 -12.25
CA ASN A 10 26.30 17.16 -11.79
C ASN A 10 25.40 16.12 -11.13
N VAL A 11 24.44 16.54 -10.30
CA VAL A 11 23.44 15.63 -9.69
C VAL A 11 22.53 15.04 -10.77
N GLY A 12 22.14 15.83 -11.78
CA GLY A 12 21.36 15.37 -12.92
C GLY A 12 22.08 14.31 -13.75
N ASN A 13 23.36 14.53 -14.06
CA ASN A 13 24.20 13.59 -14.82
C ASN A 13 24.52 12.33 -14.03
N TRP A 14 24.77 12.45 -12.71
CA TRP A 14 24.95 11.31 -11.82
C TRP A 14 23.70 10.42 -11.74
N LEU A 15 22.51 11.02 -11.72
CA LEU A 15 21.23 10.30 -11.76
C LEU A 15 20.91 9.70 -13.15
N ALA A 16 21.49 10.23 -14.22
CA ALA A 16 21.13 9.87 -15.59
C ALA A 16 21.98 8.73 -16.18
N ASN A 17 23.20 8.50 -15.69
CA ASN A 17 24.22 7.81 -16.49
C ASN A 17 24.91 6.62 -15.81
N LYS A 18 24.20 5.54 -15.44
CA LYS A 18 24.94 4.28 -15.26
C LYS A 18 24.28 2.96 -15.61
N ASN A 19 22.95 2.84 -15.73
CA ASN A 19 22.34 1.55 -16.10
C ASN A 19 20.87 1.65 -16.51
N LYS A 20 20.49 2.70 -17.27
CA LYS A 20 19.08 3.06 -17.45
C LYS A 20 18.23 1.95 -18.09
N ASP A 21 18.75 1.23 -19.09
CA ASP A 21 17.97 0.22 -19.82
C ASP A 21 17.89 -1.14 -19.09
N GLU A 22 18.97 -1.55 -18.43
CA GLU A 22 18.99 -2.74 -17.55
C GLU A 22 18.13 -2.50 -16.31
N TRP A 23 18.25 -1.32 -15.70
CA TRP A 23 17.41 -0.87 -14.59
C TRP A 23 15.93 -0.74 -14.99
N LEU A 24 15.61 -0.27 -16.20
CA LEU A 24 14.22 -0.18 -16.68
C LEU A 24 13.60 -1.57 -16.92
N LYS A 25 14.38 -2.57 -17.35
CA LYS A 25 13.93 -3.96 -17.47
C LYS A 25 13.67 -4.58 -16.09
N ASP A 26 14.60 -4.42 -15.15
CA ASP A 26 14.45 -4.91 -13.76
C ASP A 26 13.34 -4.18 -12.98
N MET A 27 13.19 -2.87 -13.21
CA MET A 27 12.12 -2.04 -12.66
C MET A 27 10.73 -2.42 -13.19
N ARG A 28 10.66 -3.14 -14.31
CA ARG A 28 9.39 -3.65 -14.85
C ARG A 28 9.08 -5.05 -14.34
N GLY A 29 10.09 -5.92 -14.17
CA GLY A 29 9.92 -7.29 -13.69
C GLY A 29 9.62 -7.37 -12.19
N ASN A 30 10.51 -6.84 -11.34
CA ASN A 30 10.42 -7.06 -9.89
C ASN A 30 9.23 -6.32 -9.24
N PRO A 31 8.94 -5.04 -9.55
CA PRO A 31 7.77 -4.34 -9.02
C PRO A 31 6.43 -4.89 -9.57
N SER A 32 6.40 -5.39 -10.80
CA SER A 32 5.20 -6.04 -11.35
C SER A 32 4.87 -7.31 -10.58
N LEU A 33 5.88 -8.14 -10.32
CA LEU A 33 5.72 -9.34 -9.51
C LEU A 33 5.25 -8.99 -8.10
N ALA A 34 5.91 -8.02 -7.44
CA ALA A 34 5.53 -7.58 -6.11
C ALA A 34 4.09 -7.03 -6.07
N ALA A 35 3.70 -6.17 -7.01
CA ALA A 35 2.35 -5.62 -7.09
C ALA A 35 1.30 -6.71 -7.33
N THR A 36 1.59 -7.68 -8.21
CA THR A 36 0.70 -8.81 -8.48
C THR A 36 0.53 -9.67 -7.23
N LEU A 37 1.63 -10.00 -6.54
CA LEU A 37 1.59 -10.74 -5.28
C LEU A 37 0.79 -10.00 -4.21
N ILE A 38 1.01 -8.69 -4.04
CA ILE A 38 0.27 -7.88 -3.07
C ILE A 38 -1.22 -7.83 -3.42
N SER A 39 -1.57 -7.70 -4.70
CA SER A 39 -2.95 -7.77 -5.17
C SER A 39 -3.60 -9.12 -4.84
N THR A 40 -2.89 -10.22 -5.12
CA THR A 40 -3.35 -11.56 -4.75
C THR A 40 -3.54 -11.70 -3.25
N LEU A 41 -2.56 -11.29 -2.44
CA LEU A 41 -2.64 -11.41 -0.98
C LEU A 41 -3.78 -10.56 -0.41
N THR A 42 -3.94 -9.32 -0.87
CA THR A 42 -5.03 -8.45 -0.42
C THR A 42 -6.39 -9.01 -0.80
N PHE A 43 -6.56 -9.49 -2.04
CA PHE A 43 -7.77 -10.20 -2.47
C PHE A 43 -8.07 -11.40 -1.57
N GLN A 44 -7.07 -12.25 -1.32
CA GLN A 44 -7.23 -13.43 -0.47
C GLN A 44 -7.63 -13.05 0.96
N THR A 45 -7.03 -12.01 1.53
CA THR A 45 -7.37 -11.54 2.88
C THR A 45 -8.74 -10.87 2.98
N ALA A 46 -9.27 -10.33 1.88
CA ALA A 46 -10.61 -9.73 1.87
C ALA A 46 -11.71 -10.80 1.85
N ILE A 47 -11.54 -11.86 1.05
CA ILE A 47 -12.50 -12.96 0.95
C ILE A 47 -12.34 -14.00 2.07
N ASN A 48 -11.13 -14.12 2.62
CA ASN A 48 -10.81 -14.92 3.80
C ASN A 48 -10.35 -13.98 4.92
N PRO A 49 -11.29 -13.27 5.56
CA PRO A 49 -10.95 -12.24 6.54
C PRO A 49 -10.21 -12.82 7.75
N PRO A 50 -9.41 -12.00 8.44
CA PRO A 50 -8.84 -12.38 9.72
C PRO A 50 -9.95 -12.80 10.69
N GLY A 51 -9.70 -13.85 11.46
CA GLY A 51 -10.71 -14.47 12.34
C GLY A 51 -11.75 -15.33 11.62
N GLY A 52 -11.69 -15.40 10.29
CA GLY A 52 -12.54 -16.27 9.48
C GLY A 52 -13.99 -15.82 9.37
N VAL A 53 -14.75 -16.65 8.67
CA VAL A 53 -16.20 -16.49 8.50
C VAL A 53 -16.93 -17.56 9.32
N ARG A 54 -18.17 -17.27 9.72
CA ARG A 54 -18.99 -18.27 10.39
C ARG A 54 -19.33 -19.41 9.41
N PRO A 55 -19.06 -20.68 9.75
CA PRO A 55 -19.41 -21.80 8.89
C PRO A 55 -20.93 -22.03 8.84
N ALA A 56 -21.42 -22.56 7.72
CA ALA A 56 -22.80 -23.05 7.62
C ALA A 56 -22.97 -24.36 8.41
N LYS A 57 -24.12 -24.55 9.05
CA LYS A 57 -24.48 -25.83 9.67
C LYS A 57 -24.88 -26.83 8.58
N GLU A 58 -24.57 -28.11 8.77
CA GLU A 58 -24.88 -29.20 7.83
C GLU A 58 -26.39 -29.50 7.65
N SER A 59 -27.27 -28.83 8.40
CA SER A 59 -28.72 -29.05 8.39
C SER A 59 -29.45 -28.62 7.10
N GLY A 60 -28.73 -28.32 6.02
CA GLY A 60 -29.28 -27.94 4.70
C GLY A 60 -29.96 -26.56 4.63
N HIS A 61 -30.39 -26.00 5.76
CA HIS A 61 -31.01 -24.69 5.86
C HIS A 61 -30.06 -23.67 6.51
N VAL A 62 -29.69 -22.63 5.75
CA VAL A 62 -28.93 -21.47 6.25
C VAL A 62 -29.89 -20.52 6.96
N LEU A 63 -29.93 -20.59 8.29
CA LEU A 63 -30.70 -19.66 9.12
C LEU A 63 -29.77 -18.58 9.67
N CYS A 64 -30.03 -17.35 9.29
CA CYS A 64 -29.46 -16.17 9.94
C CYS A 64 -30.14 -15.96 11.30
N PRO A 65 -29.39 -15.66 12.38
CA PRO A 65 -30.00 -15.26 13.65
C PRO A 65 -30.90 -14.04 13.43
N ARG A 66 -32.16 -14.11 13.89
CA ARG A 66 -33.05 -12.96 13.89
C ARG A 66 -32.59 -12.01 15.01
N SER A 67 -32.73 -10.70 14.79
CA SER A 67 -32.23 -9.65 15.70
C SER A 67 -32.71 -9.73 17.15
N GLU A 68 -33.77 -10.49 17.42
CA GLU A 68 -34.38 -10.66 18.74
C GLU A 68 -33.66 -11.72 19.61
N ASP A 69 -32.92 -12.65 18.99
CA ASP A 69 -32.11 -13.67 19.69
C ASP A 69 -30.68 -13.16 20.00
N MET A 70 -30.42 -11.85 19.88
CA MET A 70 -29.13 -11.21 20.14
C MET A 70 -28.84 -11.02 21.65
N LEU A 71 -29.15 -12.03 22.46
CA LEU A 71 -28.70 -12.07 23.84
C LEU A 71 -27.30 -12.71 23.82
N ASP A 72 -26.28 -11.93 24.16
CA ASP A 72 -24.89 -12.35 24.40
C ASP A 72 -23.87 -12.31 23.23
N GLY A 73 -24.01 -11.32 22.36
CA GLY A 73 -23.00 -11.01 21.35
C GLY A 73 -23.45 -11.41 19.96
N LYS A 74 -23.59 -10.40 19.10
CA LYS A 74 -24.05 -10.50 17.70
C LYS A 74 -23.40 -11.72 17.02
N ASN A 75 -24.17 -12.77 16.80
CA ASN A 75 -23.69 -13.92 16.05
C ASN A 75 -23.85 -13.62 14.54
N PRO A 76 -22.76 -13.55 13.74
CA PRO A 76 -22.85 -13.31 12.30
C PRO A 76 -23.71 -14.35 11.58
N CYS A 77 -24.31 -14.02 10.44
CA CYS A 77 -24.86 -15.04 9.54
C CYS A 77 -23.75 -15.99 9.06
N PRO A 78 -24.06 -17.26 8.71
CA PRO A 78 -23.11 -18.10 8.00
C PRO A 78 -22.55 -17.40 6.75
N GLY A 79 -21.24 -17.41 6.58
CA GLY A 79 -20.52 -16.69 5.52
C GLY A 79 -20.07 -15.27 5.89
N GLU A 80 -20.59 -14.68 6.96
CA GLU A 80 -20.14 -13.36 7.42
C GLU A 80 -18.87 -13.47 8.28
N ALA A 81 -18.04 -12.43 8.21
CA ALA A 81 -16.79 -12.32 8.95
C ALA A 81 -17.06 -12.15 10.45
N ILE A 82 -16.41 -12.97 11.28
CA ILE A 82 -16.61 -12.97 12.73
C ILE A 82 -16.10 -11.65 13.34
N LEU A 83 -14.91 -11.21 12.94
CA LEU A 83 -14.31 -9.96 13.45
C LEU A 83 -15.06 -8.70 13.00
N ALA A 84 -15.83 -8.75 11.90
CA ALA A 84 -16.68 -7.64 11.49
C ALA A 84 -17.78 -7.33 12.51
N VAL A 85 -18.21 -8.37 13.23
CA VAL A 85 -19.29 -8.27 14.20
C VAL A 85 -18.75 -8.00 15.61
N VAL A 86 -17.61 -8.59 15.96
CA VAL A 86 -16.93 -8.39 17.25
C VAL A 86 -16.26 -7.02 17.34
N PHE A 87 -15.57 -6.57 16.29
CA PHE A 87 -14.83 -5.30 16.26
C PHE A 87 -15.14 -4.50 14.99
N PRO A 88 -16.38 -3.99 14.82
CA PRO A 88 -16.82 -3.37 13.57
C PRO A 88 -15.95 -2.19 13.12
N ASP A 89 -15.54 -1.31 14.05
CA ASP A 89 -14.73 -0.13 13.73
C ASP A 89 -13.31 -0.49 13.25
N LYS A 90 -12.72 -1.54 13.85
CA LYS A 90 -11.38 -2.02 13.49
C LYS A 90 -11.45 -2.76 12.16
N TYR A 91 -12.48 -3.58 11.97
CA TYR A 91 -12.71 -4.31 10.74
C TYR A 91 -12.96 -3.38 9.54
N PHE A 92 -13.73 -2.31 9.74
CA PHE A 92 -13.92 -1.28 8.71
C PHE A 92 -12.59 -0.64 8.29
N LYS A 93 -11.76 -0.24 9.28
CA LYS A 93 -10.43 0.32 8.99
C LYS A 93 -9.54 -0.68 8.26
N PHE A 94 -9.56 -1.94 8.66
CA PHE A 94 -8.82 -3.02 8.00
C PHE A 94 -9.23 -3.15 6.53
N LEU A 95 -10.54 -3.26 6.25
CA LEU A 95 -11.05 -3.36 4.88
C LEU A 95 -10.71 -2.13 4.04
N LEU A 96 -10.78 -0.93 4.63
CA LEU A 96 -10.44 0.31 3.95
C LEU A 96 -8.98 0.29 3.47
N TRP A 97 -8.03 0.04 4.39
CA TRP A 97 -6.61 -0.02 4.05
C TRP A 97 -6.29 -1.15 3.07
N ASN A 98 -6.93 -2.32 3.24
CA ASN A 98 -6.76 -3.46 2.36
C ASN A 98 -7.23 -3.15 0.93
N THR A 99 -8.40 -2.51 0.80
CA THR A 99 -8.97 -2.13 -0.50
C THR A 99 -8.12 -1.08 -1.19
N ILE A 100 -7.61 -0.08 -0.44
CA ILE A 100 -6.67 0.91 -0.99
C ILE A 100 -5.42 0.20 -1.52
N CYS A 101 -4.86 -0.75 -0.76
CA CYS A 101 -3.71 -1.56 -1.16
C CYS A 101 -4.00 -2.41 -2.42
N PHE A 102 -5.15 -3.06 -2.48
CA PHE A 102 -5.57 -3.87 -3.62
C PHE A 102 -5.69 -3.01 -4.88
N VAL A 103 -6.45 -1.92 -4.82
CA VAL A 103 -6.66 -1.04 -5.97
C VAL A 103 -5.36 -0.37 -6.42
N SER A 104 -4.53 0.09 -5.47
CA SER A 104 -3.24 0.72 -5.82
C SER A 104 -2.27 -0.28 -6.46
N SER A 105 -2.24 -1.53 -5.98
CA SER A 105 -1.41 -2.58 -6.58
C SER A 105 -1.88 -2.94 -8.00
N LEU A 106 -3.19 -3.05 -8.23
CA LEU A 106 -3.75 -3.25 -9.57
C LEU A 106 -3.45 -2.08 -10.50
N ALA A 107 -3.52 -0.85 -10.01
CA ALA A 107 -3.15 0.33 -10.80
C ALA A 107 -1.68 0.28 -11.23
N VAL A 108 -0.78 -0.16 -10.35
CA VAL A 108 0.63 -0.39 -10.69
C VAL A 108 0.79 -1.50 -11.74
N CYS A 109 0.10 -2.64 -11.57
CA CYS A 109 0.10 -3.72 -12.56
C CYS A 109 -0.38 -3.23 -13.94
N LEU A 110 -1.48 -2.48 -13.99
CA LEU A 110 -2.00 -1.92 -15.24
C LEU A 110 -1.00 -0.99 -15.89
N LEU A 111 -0.41 -0.05 -15.14
CA LEU A 111 0.62 0.86 -15.66
C LEU A 111 1.84 0.10 -16.24
N LEU A 112 2.23 -1.00 -15.59
CA LEU A 112 3.33 -1.85 -16.03
C LEU A 112 2.98 -2.69 -17.26
N VAL A 113 1.77 -3.22 -17.35
CA VAL A 113 1.28 -4.04 -18.47
C VAL A 113 1.01 -3.19 -19.72
N SER A 114 0.47 -1.98 -19.57
CA SER A 114 0.11 -1.08 -20.68
C SER A 114 1.27 -0.66 -21.59
N GLY A 115 2.52 -1.01 -21.27
CA GLY A 115 3.65 -0.76 -22.18
C GLY A 115 4.00 0.72 -22.31
N PHE A 116 3.50 1.58 -21.42
CA PHE A 116 3.87 2.98 -21.43
C PHE A 116 5.39 3.12 -21.35
N PRO A 117 5.99 4.01 -22.16
CA PRO A 117 7.43 4.19 -22.14
C PRO A 117 7.84 4.74 -20.78
N LEU A 118 8.35 3.85 -19.90
CA LEU A 118 8.94 4.18 -18.60
C LEU A 118 10.17 5.09 -18.72
N ASN A 119 10.61 5.38 -19.94
CA ASN A 119 11.59 6.43 -20.24
C ASN A 119 11.01 7.83 -19.96
N HIS A 120 9.69 8.00 -20.00
CA HIS A 120 9.05 9.27 -19.66
C HIS A 120 8.90 9.40 -18.13
N ARG A 121 9.59 10.40 -17.58
CA ARG A 121 9.76 10.64 -16.14
C ARG A 121 8.46 10.75 -15.34
N PHE A 122 7.34 11.13 -15.98
CA PHE A 122 6.01 11.16 -15.37
C PHE A 122 5.50 9.77 -15.00
N PHE A 123 5.62 8.78 -15.90
CA PHE A 123 5.10 7.43 -15.64
C PHE A 123 5.94 6.71 -14.58
N THR A 124 7.25 6.89 -14.58
CA THR A 124 8.13 6.39 -13.51
C THR A 124 7.76 7.00 -12.16
N TRP A 125 7.41 8.29 -12.14
CA TRP A 125 7.00 8.99 -10.93
C TRP A 125 5.64 8.51 -10.43
N LEU A 126 4.66 8.36 -11.32
CA LEU A 126 3.34 7.81 -11.00
C LEU A 126 3.45 6.38 -10.46
N LEU A 127 4.27 5.53 -11.07
CA LEU A 127 4.55 4.18 -10.60
C LEU A 127 5.19 4.18 -9.22
N SER A 128 6.15 5.08 -8.97
CA SER A 128 6.79 5.23 -7.67
C SER A 128 5.79 5.63 -6.58
N ILE A 129 4.87 6.57 -6.88
CA ILE A 129 3.78 6.94 -5.95
C ILE A 129 2.84 5.76 -5.71
N GLY A 130 2.41 5.09 -6.78
CA GLY A 130 1.54 3.92 -6.68
C GLY A 130 2.14 2.82 -5.82
N MET A 131 3.45 2.57 -5.94
CA MET A 131 4.17 1.62 -5.08
C MET A 131 4.27 2.12 -3.63
N CYS A 132 4.60 3.38 -3.39
CA CYS A 132 4.64 3.93 -2.04
C CYS A 132 3.28 3.83 -1.36
N LEU A 133 2.21 4.19 -2.06
CA LEU A 133 0.82 4.06 -1.58
C LEU A 133 0.50 2.61 -1.25
N THR A 134 0.81 1.67 -2.16
CA THR A 134 0.58 0.23 -1.95
C THR A 134 1.30 -0.30 -0.71
N ILE A 135 2.59 -0.04 -0.55
CA ILE A 135 3.35 -0.58 0.59
C ILE A 135 2.91 0.08 1.91
N THR A 136 2.54 1.37 1.87
CA THR A 136 2.01 2.08 3.05
C THR A 136 0.68 1.51 3.50
N SER A 137 -0.27 1.33 2.57
CA SER A 137 -1.58 0.75 2.88
C SER A 137 -1.48 -0.73 3.27
N LEU A 138 -0.55 -1.49 2.69
CA LEU A 138 -0.24 -2.86 3.13
C LEU A 138 0.23 -2.90 4.58
N THR A 139 1.15 -2.01 4.96
CA THR A 139 1.67 -1.91 6.33
C THR A 139 0.53 -1.59 7.31
N LEU A 140 -0.32 -0.61 6.99
CA LEU A 140 -1.46 -0.25 7.83
C LEU A 140 -2.48 -1.38 7.94
N THR A 141 -2.73 -2.10 6.84
CA THR A 141 -3.58 -3.30 6.82
C THR A 141 -3.04 -4.37 7.77
N TYR A 142 -1.74 -4.65 7.73
CA TYR A 142 -1.09 -5.60 8.62
C TYR A 142 -1.24 -5.20 10.10
N MET A 143 -1.03 -3.92 10.41
CA MET A 143 -1.13 -3.41 11.78
C MET A 143 -2.54 -3.60 12.35
N VAL A 144 -3.56 -3.19 11.60
CA VAL A 144 -4.96 -3.31 12.05
C VAL A 144 -5.38 -4.79 12.07
N GLY A 145 -4.95 -5.59 11.10
CA GLY A 145 -5.19 -7.04 11.08
C GLY A 145 -4.61 -7.74 12.30
N ALA A 146 -3.35 -7.45 12.64
CA ALA A 146 -2.68 -7.99 13.82
C ALA A 146 -3.37 -7.57 15.12
N GLU A 147 -3.84 -6.31 15.20
CA GLU A 147 -4.63 -5.83 16.34
C GLU A 147 -5.92 -6.65 16.53
N MET A 148 -6.65 -6.94 15.46
CA MET A 148 -7.92 -7.67 15.56
C MET A 148 -7.75 -9.15 15.92
N VAL A 149 -6.63 -9.77 15.56
CA VAL A 149 -6.37 -11.21 15.80
C VAL A 149 -5.66 -11.44 17.13
N THR A 150 -4.96 -10.44 17.69
CA THR A 150 -4.19 -10.60 18.93
C THR A 150 -5.06 -10.35 20.16
N PRO A 151 -5.10 -11.27 21.15
CA PRO A 151 -5.82 -11.05 22.40
C PRO A 151 -5.32 -9.82 23.17
N TYR A 152 -6.23 -9.08 23.81
CA TYR A 152 -5.95 -7.83 24.53
C TYR A 152 -4.81 -7.95 25.56
N LEU A 153 -4.74 -9.10 26.25
CA LEU A 153 -3.73 -9.36 27.29
C LEU A 153 -2.30 -9.23 26.74
N ILE A 154 -2.08 -9.65 25.50
CA ILE A 154 -0.79 -9.62 24.81
C ILE A 154 -0.63 -8.29 24.07
N TRP A 155 -1.72 -7.74 23.54
CA TRP A 155 -1.71 -6.50 22.75
C TRP A 155 -1.15 -5.30 23.53
N SER A 156 -1.47 -5.16 24.82
CA SER A 156 -1.00 -4.04 25.64
C SER A 156 0.53 -3.90 25.65
N THR A 157 1.24 -5.03 25.74
CA THR A 157 2.71 -5.10 25.65
C THR A 157 3.19 -4.86 24.22
N THR A 158 2.55 -5.49 23.23
CA THR A 158 2.95 -5.43 21.82
C THR A 158 2.69 -4.07 21.16
N ASN A 159 1.72 -3.29 21.66
CA ASN A 159 1.37 -1.97 21.11
C ASN A 159 2.57 -1.01 21.11
N THR A 160 3.46 -1.12 22.11
CA THR A 160 4.70 -0.33 22.16
C THR A 160 5.67 -0.68 21.02
N MET A 161 5.73 -1.96 20.63
CA MET A 161 6.56 -2.45 19.51
C MET A 161 5.99 -1.96 18.18
N PHE A 162 4.68 -2.14 17.98
CA PHE A 162 3.98 -1.66 16.80
C PHE A 162 4.09 -0.15 16.61
N SER A 163 4.00 0.62 17.71
CA SER A 163 4.21 2.08 17.69
C SER A 163 5.62 2.45 17.25
N LYS A 164 6.67 1.77 17.75
CA LYS A 164 8.05 2.04 17.28
C LYS A 164 8.24 1.71 15.80
N VAL A 165 7.69 0.58 15.35
CA VAL A 165 7.76 0.17 13.94
C VAL A 165 7.09 1.21 13.04
N ILE A 166 5.92 1.75 13.44
CA ILE A 166 5.24 2.75 12.60
C ILE A 166 5.99 4.08 12.53
N TYR A 167 6.65 4.52 13.60
CA TYR A 167 7.49 5.73 13.56
C TYR A 167 8.68 5.56 12.62
N ILE A 168 9.34 4.40 12.66
CA ILE A 168 10.44 4.06 11.74
C ILE A 168 9.91 4.04 10.29
N TRP A 169 8.75 3.43 10.07
CA TRP A 169 8.13 3.35 8.75
C TRP A 169 7.75 4.72 8.19
N ILE A 170 7.13 5.58 9.01
CA ILE A 170 6.79 6.97 8.64
C ILE A 170 8.05 7.77 8.31
N THR A 171 9.13 7.59 9.07
CA THR A 171 10.41 8.26 8.82
C THR A 171 11.01 7.83 7.47
N LEU A 172 10.99 6.53 7.18
CA LEU A 172 11.43 5.98 5.89
C LEU A 172 10.57 6.50 4.72
N LEU A 173 9.25 6.46 4.85
CA LEU A 173 8.33 6.99 3.84
C LEU A 173 8.53 8.49 3.64
N GLY A 174 8.73 9.26 4.71
CA GLY A 174 9.04 10.68 4.66
C GLY A 174 10.31 10.95 3.87
N LEU A 175 11.36 10.16 4.08
CA LEU A 175 12.62 10.29 3.35
C LEU A 175 12.45 9.95 1.87
N VAL A 176 11.78 8.83 1.54
CA VAL A 176 11.54 8.40 0.16
C VAL A 176 10.68 9.42 -0.59
N THR A 177 9.58 9.86 0.01
CA THR A 177 8.70 10.89 -0.57
C THR A 177 9.45 12.20 -0.78
N LEU A 178 10.23 12.65 0.19
CA LEU A 178 11.07 13.85 0.08
C LEU A 178 12.06 13.74 -1.09
N VAL A 179 12.73 12.61 -1.28
CA VAL A 179 13.62 12.39 -2.44
C VAL A 179 12.85 12.43 -3.76
N LEU A 180 11.66 11.83 -3.83
CA LEU A 180 10.81 11.87 -5.02
C LEU A 180 10.34 13.30 -5.35
N PHE A 181 9.94 14.08 -4.33
CA PHE A 181 9.56 15.48 -4.47
C PHE A 181 10.73 16.37 -4.89
N LEU A 182 11.92 16.20 -4.28
CA LEU A 182 13.13 16.94 -4.68
C LEU A 182 13.50 16.65 -6.13
N ARG A 183 13.45 15.38 -6.56
CA ARG A 183 13.73 15.00 -7.97
C ARG A 183 12.76 15.62 -8.96
N LEU A 184 11.50 15.80 -8.58
CA LEU A 184 10.52 16.54 -9.41
C LEU A 184 10.80 18.04 -9.40
N PHE A 185 11.01 18.62 -8.23
CA PHE A 185 11.23 20.05 -8.08
C PHE A 185 12.45 20.51 -8.89
N VAL A 186 13.56 19.79 -8.79
CA VAL A 186 14.77 20.04 -9.60
C VAL A 186 14.47 19.95 -11.10
N TRP A 187 13.66 18.96 -11.52
CA TRP A 187 13.29 18.83 -12.93
C TRP A 187 12.41 19.99 -13.42
N ILE A 188 11.41 20.42 -12.63
CA ILE A 188 10.55 21.57 -12.95
C ILE A 188 11.41 22.83 -13.06
N LEU A 189 12.33 23.06 -12.12
CA LEU A 189 13.23 24.21 -12.14
C LEU A 189 14.12 24.23 -13.38
N ILE A 190 14.70 23.09 -13.77
CA ILE A 190 15.49 22.97 -15.00
C ILE A 190 14.62 23.30 -16.21
N LYS A 191 13.43 22.71 -16.32
CA LYS A 191 12.51 22.92 -17.45
C LYS A 191 11.99 24.36 -17.54
N CYS A 192 11.73 25.00 -16.41
CA CYS A 192 11.37 26.43 -16.35
C CYS A 192 12.55 27.33 -16.70
N SER A 193 13.78 26.99 -16.26
CA SER A 193 14.98 27.75 -16.64
C SER A 193 15.29 27.64 -18.14
N ASP A 194 14.95 26.54 -18.78
CA ASP A 194 15.23 26.31 -20.21
C ASP A 194 14.21 27.04 -21.08
N LYS A 195 12.92 27.03 -20.68
CA LYS A 195 11.88 27.86 -21.31
C LYS A 195 12.16 29.37 -21.23
N ARG A 196 12.84 29.85 -20.16
CA ARG A 196 13.18 31.27 -19.99
C ARG A 196 14.37 31.72 -20.87
N LYS A 197 15.10 30.79 -21.50
CA LYS A 197 16.23 31.09 -22.40
C LYS A 197 15.85 31.13 -23.88
N ARG A 198 14.60 30.81 -24.21
CA ARG A 198 14.04 30.88 -25.56
C ARG A 198 13.15 32.10 -25.68
#